data_AF-A0A077ES47-F1
#
_entry.id   AF-A0A077ES47-F1
#
_cell.length_a   1.000
_cell.length_b   1.000
_cell.length_c   1.000
_cell.angle_alpha   90.00
_cell.angle_beta   90.00
_cell.angle_gamma   90.00
#
_symmetry.space_group_name_H-M   'P 1'
#
loop_
_entity.id
_entity.type
_entity.pdbx_description
1 polymer ?
#
loop_
_entity_poly.entity_id
_entity_poly.type
_entity_poly.pdbx_seq_one_letter_code
_entity_poly.pdbx_strand_id
1 'polypeptide(L)'
;TAFLHGDLQDEVYMKQPRGFEDSQHPQYVCKLHKSIYGLKQSPRLWYHTLTQSLIQIGFAFSKADPSLLLHSQADARVFVLIYVDDM
;
A
#
# COMPACT_ATOMS: atom_id res chain seq x y z
N THR A 1 -9.76 2.09 -2.24
CA THR A 1 -8.66 1.64 -3.11
C THR A 1 -7.31 1.89 -2.43
N ALA A 2 -7.01 1.13 -1.38
CA ALA A 2 -5.77 1.31 -0.60
C ALA A 2 -4.51 0.99 -1.45
N PHE A 3 -4.51 -0.15 -2.14
CA PHE A 3 -3.31 -0.67 -2.81
C PHE A 3 -2.97 -0.01 -4.15
N LEU A 4 -3.96 0.58 -4.85
CA LEU A 4 -3.77 1.15 -6.19
C LEU A 4 -2.90 2.42 -6.22
N HIS A 5 -2.59 2.99 -5.06
CA HIS A 5 -1.78 4.21 -4.96
C HIS A 5 -0.30 3.94 -4.61
N GLY A 6 0.06 2.70 -4.28
CA GLY A 6 1.46 2.32 -4.08
C GLY A 6 2.16 2.15 -5.43
N ASP A 7 3.19 2.96 -5.68
CA ASP A 7 4.10 2.73 -6.81
C ASP A 7 4.89 1.43 -6.57
N LEU A 8 4.93 0.57 -7.59
CA LEU A 8 5.75 -0.64 -7.56
C LEU A 8 7.19 -0.25 -7.89
N GLN A 9 8.11 -0.45 -6.96
CA GLN A 9 9.55 -0.28 -7.20
C GLN A 9 10.12 -1.45 -8.01
N ASP A 10 9.53 -2.64 -7.88
CA ASP A 10 9.95 -3.85 -8.59
C ASP A 10 9.13 -4.05 -9.87
N GLU A 11 9.76 -4.65 -10.88
CA GLU A 11 9.04 -5.09 -12.08
C GLU A 11 8.20 -6.33 -11.78
N VAL A 12 6.89 -6.13 -11.66
CA VAL A 12 5.93 -7.22 -11.46
C VAL A 12 5.15 -7.43 -12.74
N TYR A 13 5.08 -8.67 -13.19
CA TYR A 13 4.29 -9.08 -14.34
C TYR A 13 3.16 -10.00 -13.88
N MET A 14 1.99 -9.88 -14.51
CA MET A 14 0.87 -10.79 -14.30
C MET A 14 0.37 -11.36 -15.61
N LYS A 15 -0.29 -12.52 -15.54
CA LYS A 15 -1.03 -13.06 -16.69
C LYS A 15 -2.09 -12.05 -17.14
N GLN A 16 -2.36 -12.03 -18.44
CA GLN A 16 -3.45 -11.24 -19.01
C GLN A 16 -4.76 -11.47 -18.23
N PRO A 17 -5.46 -10.40 -17.83
CA PRO A 17 -6.69 -10.54 -17.08
C PRO A 17 -7.80 -11.10 -17.99
N ARG A 18 -8.68 -11.90 -17.40
CA ARG A 18 -9.82 -12.49 -18.13
C ARG A 18 -10.63 -11.38 -18.80
N GLY A 19 -10.90 -11.55 -20.09
CA GLY A 19 -11.64 -10.58 -20.90
C GLY A 19 -10.79 -9.49 -21.56
N PHE A 20 -9.47 -9.44 -21.30
CA PHE A 20 -8.52 -8.54 -21.94
C PHE A 20 -7.36 -9.29 -22.62
N GLU A 21 -7.55 -10.59 -22.87
CA GLU A 21 -6.56 -11.45 -23.51
C GLU A 21 -6.44 -11.08 -24.99
N ASP A 22 -5.22 -10.77 -25.45
CA ASP A 22 -4.93 -10.58 -26.87
C ASP A 22 -4.94 -11.94 -27.56
N SER A 23 -5.89 -12.12 -28.48
CA SER A 23 -6.05 -13.36 -29.24
C SER A 23 -4.89 -13.63 -30.21
N GLN A 24 -4.17 -12.59 -30.64
CA GLN A 24 -2.99 -12.72 -31.49
C GLN A 24 -1.72 -13.01 -30.67
N HIS A 25 -1.71 -12.61 -29.39
CA HIS A 25 -0.56 -12.77 -28.50
C HIS A 25 -0.96 -13.40 -27.15
N PRO A 26 -1.39 -14.68 -27.13
CA PRO A 26 -1.88 -15.35 -25.93
C PRO A 26 -0.81 -15.52 -24.82
N GLN A 27 0.47 -15.46 -25.20
CA GLN A 27 1.62 -15.60 -24.31
C GLN A 27 2.07 -14.29 -23.66
N TYR A 28 1.46 -13.15 -24.02
CA TYR A 28 1.84 -11.88 -23.42
C TYR A 28 1.46 -11.82 -21.95
N VAL A 29 2.16 -10.94 -21.23
CA VAL A 29 1.97 -10.66 -19.81
C VAL A 29 1.81 -9.16 -19.62
N CYS A 30 1.04 -8.77 -18.61
CA CYS A 30 0.83 -7.37 -18.27
C CYS A 30 1.88 -6.93 -17.25
N LYS A 31 2.58 -5.83 -17.53
CA LYS A 31 3.44 -5.16 -16.56
C LYS A 31 2.59 -4.33 -15.60
N LEU A 32 2.72 -4.57 -14.31
CA LEU A 32 2.02 -3.80 -13.28
C LEU A 32 2.81 -2.54 -12.96
N HIS A 33 2.16 -1.38 -13.14
CA HIS A 33 2.71 -0.08 -12.76
C HIS A 33 2.33 0.34 -11.33
N LYS A 34 1.22 -0.20 -10.81
CA LYS A 34 0.68 0.09 -9.49
C LYS A 34 0.46 -1.20 -8.72
N SER A 35 0.58 -1.14 -7.40
CA SER A 35 0.36 -2.30 -6.55
C SER A 35 -1.13 -2.71 -6.59
N ILE A 36 -1.41 -4.01 -6.62
CA ILE A 36 -2.78 -4.55 -6.63
C ILE A 36 -2.97 -5.47 -5.44
N TYR A 37 -4.22 -5.66 -5.02
CA TYR A 37 -4.54 -6.61 -3.95
C TYR A 37 -4.01 -8.02 -4.27
N GLY A 38 -3.47 -8.73 -3.27
CA GLY A 38 -2.93 -10.08 -3.42
C GLY A 38 -1.45 -10.17 -3.82
N LEU A 39 -0.77 -9.04 -4.08
CA LEU A 39 0.69 -9.03 -4.14
C LEU A 39 1.28 -9.04 -2.74
N LYS A 40 2.28 -9.90 -2.49
CA LYS A 40 2.98 -9.99 -1.18
C LYS A 40 3.55 -8.65 -0.71
N GLN A 41 3.97 -7.79 -1.65
CA GLN A 41 4.55 -6.48 -1.39
C GLN A 41 3.52 -5.36 -1.23
N SER A 42 2.28 -5.54 -1.66
CA SER A 42 1.23 -4.51 -1.58
C SER A 42 0.88 -4.08 -0.15
N PRO A 43 0.75 -4.99 0.83
CA PRO A 43 0.63 -4.67 2.25
C PRO A 43 1.70 -3.69 2.75
N ARG A 44 2.96 -3.98 2.43
CA ARG A 44 4.11 -3.20 2.87
C ARG A 44 4.17 -1.82 2.19
N LEU A 45 3.92 -1.77 0.88
CA LEU A 45 3.90 -0.51 0.14
C LEU A 45 2.79 0.40 0.65
N TRP A 46 1.60 -0.15 0.88
CA TRP A 46 0.49 0.61 1.45
C TRP A 46 0.82 1.15 2.84
N TYR A 47 1.37 0.32 3.73
CA TYR A 47 1.81 0.76 5.05
C TYR A 47 2.79 1.93 4.96
N HIS A 48 3.78 1.83 4.08
CA HIS A 48 4.77 2.89 3.89
C HIS A 48 4.13 4.17 3.37
N THR A 49 3.30 4.10 2.33
CA THR A 49 2.61 5.28 1.78
C THR A 49 1.73 5.95 2.84
N LEU A 50 0.91 5.17 3.57
CA LEU A 50 0.02 5.70 4.60
C LEU A 50 0.79 6.38 5.73
N THR A 51 1.82 5.71 6.27
CA THR A 51 2.61 6.26 7.37
C THR A 51 3.36 7.54 6.96
N GLN A 52 3.91 7.59 5.74
CA GLN A 52 4.55 8.80 5.23
C GLN A 52 3.55 9.97 5.11
N SER A 53 2.35 9.72 4.59
CA SER A 53 1.31 10.75 4.52
C SER A 53 0.88 11.24 5.90
N LEU A 54 0.72 10.35 6.88
CA LEU A 54 0.37 10.74 8.25
C LEU A 54 1.47 11.59 8.90
N ILE A 55 2.74 11.24 8.69
CA ILE A 55 3.88 12.02 9.20
C ILE A 55 3.89 13.43 8.60
N GLN A 56 3.61 13.58 7.31
CA GLN A 56 3.51 14.89 6.65
C GLN A 56 2.40 15.77 7.25
N ILE A 57 1.34 15.17 7.78
CA ILE A 57 0.23 15.87 8.44
C ILE A 57 0.52 16.15 9.93
N GLY A 58 1.68 15.69 10.44
CA GLY A 58 2.15 15.99 11.80
C GLY A 58 1.91 14.86 12.80
N PHE A 59 1.61 13.65 12.35
CA PHE A 59 1.66 12.47 13.22
C PHE A 59 3.11 12.05 13.49
N ALA A 60 3.35 11.44 14.65
CA ALA A 60 4.64 10.87 15.01
C ALA A 60 4.46 9.42 15.48
N PHE A 61 5.45 8.57 15.21
CA PHE A 61 5.46 7.21 15.73
C PHE A 61 5.56 7.20 17.26
N SER A 62 4.83 6.28 17.87
CA SER A 62 4.96 5.98 19.29
C SER A 62 6.31 5.38 19.59
N LYS A 63 6.87 5.74 20.76
CA LYS A 63 8.07 5.07 21.29
C LYS A 63 7.78 3.66 21.81
N ALA A 64 6.51 3.37 22.13
CA ALA A 64 6.10 2.10 22.71
C ALA A 64 5.73 1.06 21.63
N ASP A 65 5.25 1.50 20.47
CA ASP A 65 4.79 0.61 19.40
C ASP A 65 5.00 1.27 18.01
N PRO A 66 5.82 0.68 17.11
CA PRO A 66 6.02 1.18 15.75
C PRO A 66 4.75 1.22 14.88
N SER A 67 3.72 0.46 15.23
CA SER A 67 2.42 0.42 14.53
C SER A 67 1.47 1.54 14.99
N LEU A 68 1.82 2.25 16.05
CA LEU A 68 1.03 3.32 16.64
C LEU A 68 1.58 4.69 16.24
N LEU A 69 0.74 5.52 15.61
CA LEU A 69 1.01 6.92 15.34
C LEU A 69 0.15 7.81 16.23
N LEU A 70 0.73 8.89 16.73
CA LEU A 70 0.08 9.86 17.59
C LEU A 70 0.13 11.25 16.96
N HIS A 71 -0.97 11.98 17.08
CA HIS A 71 -1.01 13.41 16.85
C HIS A 71 -1.61 14.09 18.06
N SER A 72 -0.95 15.11 18.58
CA SER A 72 -1.42 15.87 19.74
C SER A 72 -1.54 17.34 19.38
N GLN A 73 -2.73 17.90 19.59
CA GLN A 73 -3.00 19.33 19.60
C GLN A 73 -3.49 19.74 21.00
N ALA A 74 -3.54 21.04 21.27
CA ALA A 74 -3.83 21.58 22.60
C ALA A 74 -5.08 20.98 23.27
N ASP A 75 -6.13 20.74 22.49
CA ASP A 75 -7.42 20.24 22.99
C ASP A 75 -7.71 18.76 22.68
N ALA A 76 -6.88 18.09 21.87
CA ALA A 76 -7.17 16.74 21.40
C ALA A 76 -5.93 15.91 21.11
N ARG A 77 -6.04 14.61 21.38
CA ARG A 77 -5.04 13.61 20.94
C ARG A 77 -5.71 12.57 20.07
N VAL A 78 -5.10 12.29 18.94
CA VAL A 78 -5.52 11.26 18.00
C VAL A 78 -4.49 10.15 18.01
N PHE A 79 -4.97 8.92 18.13
CA PHE A 79 -4.18 7.70 18.12
C PHE A 79 -4.60 6.87 16.91
N VAL A 80 -3.64 6.50 16.07
CA VAL A 80 -3.86 5.70 14.86
C VAL A 80 -3.02 4.45 14.97
N LEU A 81 -3.68 3.30 15.10
CA LEU A 81 -3.03 1.99 15.17
C LEU A 81 -3.21 1.29 13.82
N ILE A 82 -2.10 0.94 13.17
CA ILE A 82 -2.11 0.36 11.83
C ILE A 82 -1.64 -1.09 11.92
N TYR A 83 -2.57 -2.01 11.71
CA TYR A 83 -2.25 -3.41 11.43
C TYR A 83 -2.59 -3.70 9.98
N VAL A 84 -1.61 -4.24 9.26
CA VAL A 84 -1.85 -4.81 7.94
C VAL A 84 -1.94 -6.31 8.14
N ASP A 85 -3.13 -6.87 7.89
CA ASP A 85 -3.34 -8.32 8.04
C ASP A 85 -2.66 -9.09 6.90
N ASP A 86 -2.21 -10.30 7.24
CA ASP A 86 -1.82 -11.36 6.30
C ASP A 86 -3.05 -12.25 6.08
N MET A 87 -3.71 -12.12 4.93
CA MET A 87 -4.52 -13.18 4.32
C MET A 87 -4.36 -13.20 2.80
#